data_AF-A0A9P1I4H3-F1
#
_entry.id   AF-A0A9P1I4H3-F1
#
_cell.length_a   1.000
_cell.length_b   1.000
_cell.length_c   1.000
_cell.angle_alpha   90.00
_cell.angle_beta   90.00
_cell.angle_gamma   90.00
#
_symmetry.space_group_name_H-M   'P 1'
#
loop_
_entity.id
_entity.type
_entity.pdbx_description
1 polymer ?
#
loop_
_entity_poly.entity_id
_entity_poly.type
_entity_poly.pdbx_seq_one_letter_code
_entity_poly.pdbx_strand_id
1 'polypeptide(L)'
;MLDFFILISRGKRFVRLFVCLLFSLLFLLLFALLAGLTIFDNQHNNIIHDYVARNDDIIVLSTTFFENSQSFPPNTAVILFNSVQVFHLKHSTLNVIAETFDGNKEIKFEIHPVINKLPFFCKWVPYLAIGQVPEDPVLLKLSTNGKDGMELSLRNPYRTSHNVVACFSPMFLNERWQLLLSTVEVYSHYGAFLHFYVRSMITDLFDLVKSNKNVKINAWPSLKMGNYRAASPTFNPNTELEFRNQASAMTDCLLLYKDSAKFIMFPDPDDFIIPTLGRTYKEEFIKMFEMFPTAGALAFNMTQTEIESTTSPFRYSPLSLLSSIKFKGEQRWGKLVVRPEKVDSVWIHKTYGLKKGYEQKTVPIQLNSALHFRFWNFTERPKNRSAPFYDPTLSLQENRTVFKLSDGLRIEKKFKNHIRNNYQIFSRLPSVSLYYPLIESCYNRIFYEKTNIGTCKGPEYCNIPPFIGLRCTNVASEFVTYKSYKNVFIHQLVSAEFEESENGCTL
;
A
#
# COMPACT_ATOMS: atom_id res chain seq x y z
N MET A 1 54.36 -11.26 -55.64
CA MET A 1 52.92 -11.62 -55.62
C MET A 1 52.68 -12.96 -56.34
N LEU A 2 53.57 -13.94 -56.17
CA LEU A 2 53.41 -15.32 -56.69
C LEU A 2 53.67 -16.39 -55.61
N ASP A 3 54.22 -16.03 -54.44
CA ASP A 3 54.43 -16.95 -53.32
C ASP A 3 53.24 -17.05 -52.35
N PHE A 4 52.24 -16.17 -52.46
CA PHE A 4 51.06 -16.21 -51.59
C PHE A 4 50.00 -17.23 -52.06
N PHE A 5 50.06 -17.66 -53.32
CA PHE A 5 49.09 -18.58 -53.91
C PHE A 5 49.42 -20.07 -53.72
N ILE A 6 50.67 -20.41 -53.37
CA ILE A 6 51.09 -21.82 -53.22
C ILE A 6 50.70 -22.40 -51.84
N LEU A 7 50.45 -21.58 -50.82
CA LEU A 7 49.98 -22.06 -49.52
C LEU A 7 48.49 -22.48 -49.49
N ILE A 8 47.70 -22.09 -50.48
CA ILE A 8 46.24 -22.27 -50.47
C ILE A 8 45.83 -23.71 -50.87
N SER A 9 46.69 -24.47 -51.56
CA SER A 9 46.31 -25.83 -52.02
C SER A 9 46.46 -26.92 -50.93
N ARG A 10 47.38 -26.74 -49.97
CA ARG A 10 47.52 -27.62 -48.78
C ARG A 10 46.80 -27.09 -47.53
N GLY A 11 46.45 -25.81 -47.49
CA GLY A 11 45.75 -25.15 -46.37
C GLY A 11 44.23 -25.40 -46.28
N LYS A 12 43.59 -26.04 -47.28
CA LYS A 12 42.13 -26.23 -47.29
C LYS A 12 41.59 -27.02 -46.10
N ARG A 13 42.36 -27.96 -45.53
CA ARG A 13 41.96 -28.69 -44.31
C ARG A 13 42.11 -27.83 -43.05
N PHE A 14 43.19 -27.06 -42.94
CA PHE A 14 43.47 -26.22 -41.77
C PHE A 14 42.53 -25.02 -41.67
N VAL A 15 42.23 -24.38 -42.80
CA VAL A 15 41.24 -23.29 -42.88
C VAL A 15 39.84 -23.80 -42.53
N ARG A 16 39.44 -24.98 -43.03
CA ARG A 16 38.15 -25.59 -42.65
C ARG A 16 38.07 -25.93 -41.17
N LEU A 17 39.15 -26.45 -40.58
CA LEU A 17 39.20 -26.78 -39.15
C LEU A 17 39.11 -25.52 -38.27
N PHE A 18 39.84 -24.46 -38.64
CA PHE A 18 39.81 -23.18 -37.94
C PHE A 18 38.43 -22.52 -38.01
N VAL A 19 37.79 -22.52 -39.18
CA VAL A 19 36.41 -22.03 -39.35
C VAL A 19 35.44 -22.86 -38.51
N CYS A 20 35.53 -24.19 -38.51
CA CYS A 20 34.67 -25.04 -37.68
C CYS A 20 34.85 -24.79 -36.18
N LEU A 21 36.09 -24.60 -35.72
CA LEU A 21 36.39 -24.24 -34.32
C LEU A 21 35.82 -22.88 -33.95
N LEU A 22 35.95 -21.88 -34.84
CA LEU A 22 35.41 -20.54 -34.61
C LEU A 22 33.87 -20.55 -34.52
N PHE A 23 33.21 -21.28 -35.42
CA PHE A 23 31.75 -21.49 -35.35
C PHE A 23 31.32 -22.23 -34.09
N SER A 24 32.08 -23.25 -33.68
CA SER A 24 31.78 -24.00 -32.45
C SER A 24 31.95 -23.14 -31.19
N LEU A 25 32.99 -22.30 -31.14
CA LEU A 25 33.21 -21.35 -30.05
C LEU A 25 32.13 -20.29 -29.99
N LEU A 26 31.74 -19.74 -31.15
CA LEU A 26 30.66 -18.75 -31.25
C LEU A 26 29.33 -19.37 -30.78
N PHE A 27 29.03 -20.61 -31.18
CA PHE A 27 27.85 -21.33 -30.75
C PHE A 27 27.84 -21.58 -29.24
N LEU A 28 28.99 -21.99 -28.66
CA LEU A 28 29.13 -22.16 -27.21
C LEU A 28 28.93 -20.84 -26.45
N LEU A 29 29.47 -19.73 -26.95
CA LEU A 29 29.27 -18.41 -26.35
C LEU A 29 27.81 -17.98 -26.41
N LEU A 30 27.14 -18.16 -27.55
CA LEU A 30 25.71 -17.89 -27.70
C LEU A 30 24.85 -18.76 -26.78
N PHE A 31 25.18 -20.05 -26.67
CA PHE A 31 24.47 -20.97 -25.77
C PHE A 31 24.68 -20.57 -24.30
N ALA A 32 25.91 -20.26 -23.89
CA ALA A 32 26.21 -19.79 -22.54
C ALA A 32 25.50 -18.47 -22.22
N LEU A 33 25.43 -17.55 -23.18
CA LEU A 33 24.70 -16.29 -23.05
C LEU A 33 23.19 -16.54 -22.92
N LEU A 34 22.60 -17.40 -23.75
CA LEU A 34 21.18 -17.75 -23.68
C LEU A 34 20.84 -18.46 -22.37
N ALA A 35 21.67 -19.41 -21.92
CA ALA A 35 21.52 -20.08 -20.64
C ALA A 35 21.64 -19.08 -19.48
N GLY A 36 22.63 -18.18 -19.54
CA GLY A 36 22.81 -17.10 -18.56
C GLY A 36 21.61 -16.16 -18.50
N LEU A 37 21.07 -15.74 -19.66
CA LEU A 37 19.87 -14.93 -19.76
C LEU A 37 18.64 -15.65 -19.22
N THR A 38 18.49 -16.94 -19.51
CA THR A 38 17.36 -17.76 -19.00
C THR A 38 17.42 -17.93 -17.49
N ILE A 39 18.62 -18.19 -16.95
CA ILE A 39 18.85 -18.28 -15.50
C ILE A 39 18.58 -16.92 -14.85
N PHE A 40 19.10 -15.84 -15.43
CA PHE A 40 18.83 -14.49 -14.98
C PHE A 40 17.33 -14.19 -14.99
N ASP A 41 16.64 -14.50 -16.08
CA ASP A 41 15.21 -14.25 -16.23
C ASP A 41 14.39 -14.99 -15.17
N ASN A 42 14.64 -16.29 -15.00
CA ASN A 42 13.99 -17.10 -13.96
C ASN A 42 14.28 -16.57 -12.54
N GLN A 43 15.51 -16.11 -12.28
CA GLN A 43 15.88 -15.54 -10.98
C GLN A 43 15.23 -14.17 -10.72
N HIS A 44 14.84 -13.46 -11.77
CA HIS A 44 14.24 -12.13 -11.69
C HIS A 44 12.77 -12.15 -12.14
N ASN A 45 12.04 -13.22 -11.80
CA ASN A 45 10.60 -13.33 -12.03
C ASN A 45 10.16 -13.16 -13.49
N ASN A 46 10.92 -13.70 -14.43
CA ASN A 46 10.58 -13.68 -15.86
C ASN A 46 10.46 -12.25 -16.43
N ILE A 47 11.26 -11.32 -15.91
CA ILE A 47 11.26 -9.90 -16.32
C ILE A 47 11.52 -9.68 -17.81
N ILE A 48 12.37 -10.49 -18.45
CA ILE A 48 12.66 -10.47 -19.89
C ILE A 48 11.45 -11.02 -20.64
N HIS A 49 10.87 -12.13 -20.19
CA HIS A 49 9.62 -12.65 -20.75
C HIS A 49 8.50 -11.60 -20.70
N ASP A 50 8.33 -10.91 -19.58
CA ASP A 50 7.36 -9.84 -19.43
C ASP A 50 7.71 -8.63 -20.29
N TYR A 51 9.00 -8.28 -20.44
CA TYR A 51 9.44 -7.20 -21.32
C TYR A 51 9.21 -7.51 -22.82
N VAL A 52 9.33 -8.77 -23.22
CA VAL A 52 9.10 -9.22 -24.60
C VAL A 52 7.64 -9.66 -24.82
N ALA A 53 6.82 -9.68 -23.77
CA ALA A 53 5.42 -10.08 -23.85
C ALA A 53 4.69 -9.23 -24.88
N ARG A 54 3.94 -9.93 -25.76
CA ARG A 54 3.23 -9.29 -26.86
C ARG A 54 2.06 -8.44 -26.37
N ASN A 55 1.47 -8.78 -25.23
CA ASN A 55 0.32 -8.09 -24.64
C ASN A 55 0.61 -7.67 -23.20
N ASP A 56 0.20 -6.46 -22.83
CA ASP A 56 0.26 -5.93 -21.46
C ASP A 56 -1.17 -5.74 -20.91
N ASP A 57 -1.32 -5.52 -19.60
CA ASP A 57 -2.55 -4.95 -19.05
C ASP A 57 -2.31 -3.87 -18.02
N ILE A 58 -3.38 -3.10 -17.89
CA ILE A 58 -3.55 -2.03 -16.93
C ILE A 58 -4.80 -2.37 -16.13
N ILE A 59 -4.68 -2.36 -14.80
CA ILE A 59 -5.83 -2.40 -13.89
C ILE A 59 -5.96 -1.02 -13.26
N VAL A 60 -6.92 -0.22 -13.75
CA VAL A 60 -7.24 1.11 -13.23
C VAL A 60 -7.94 0.97 -11.88
N LEU A 61 -7.35 1.57 -10.85
CA LEU A 61 -7.87 1.56 -9.47
C LEU A 61 -8.69 2.81 -9.18
N SER A 62 -8.22 3.96 -9.65
CA SER A 62 -8.94 5.22 -9.51
C SER A 62 -8.45 6.26 -10.53
N THR A 63 -9.33 7.21 -10.86
CA THR A 63 -8.97 8.41 -11.63
C THR A 63 -9.45 9.64 -10.88
N THR A 64 -8.52 10.43 -10.35
CA THR A 64 -8.83 11.63 -9.57
C THR A 64 -8.61 12.88 -10.42
N PHE A 65 -9.63 13.73 -10.53
CA PHE A 65 -9.57 15.00 -11.26
C PHE A 65 -9.38 16.19 -10.31
N PHE A 66 -8.34 16.98 -10.57
CA PHE A 66 -7.94 18.15 -9.80
C PHE A 66 -8.15 19.42 -10.64
N GLU A 67 -9.27 20.09 -10.42
CA GLU A 67 -9.59 21.38 -11.04
C GLU A 67 -8.57 22.45 -10.58
N ASN A 68 -8.47 22.64 -9.26
CA ASN A 68 -7.55 23.57 -8.61
C ASN A 68 -6.76 22.81 -7.53
N SER A 69 -5.44 22.70 -7.68
CA SER A 69 -4.58 21.96 -6.75
C SER A 69 -3.35 22.77 -6.36
N GLN A 70 -2.93 22.64 -5.10
CA GLN A 70 -1.60 23.15 -4.68
C GLN A 70 -0.48 22.22 -5.13
N SER A 71 -0.86 20.99 -5.50
CA SER A 71 0.06 19.91 -5.81
C SER A 71 0.26 19.71 -7.31
N PHE A 72 -0.75 20.02 -8.11
CA PHE A 72 -0.71 19.83 -9.55
C PHE A 72 -1.05 21.13 -10.28
N PRO A 73 -0.62 21.27 -11.55
CA PRO A 73 -1.17 22.31 -12.42
C PRO A 73 -2.71 22.25 -12.46
N PRO A 74 -3.38 23.37 -12.78
CA PRO A 74 -4.83 23.38 -12.96
C PRO A 74 -5.28 22.33 -13.98
N ASN A 75 -6.48 21.80 -13.76
CA ASN A 75 -7.14 20.79 -14.58
C ASN A 75 -6.24 19.56 -14.81
N THR A 76 -5.73 18.95 -13.75
CA THR A 76 -4.92 17.74 -13.84
C THR A 76 -5.74 16.51 -13.50
N ALA A 77 -5.71 15.48 -14.33
CA ALA A 77 -6.22 14.16 -13.99
C ALA A 77 -5.07 13.20 -13.65
N VAL A 78 -5.27 12.39 -12.61
CA VAL A 78 -4.30 11.40 -12.15
C VAL A 78 -4.96 10.03 -12.14
N ILE A 79 -4.43 9.11 -12.95
CA ILE A 79 -4.86 7.71 -13.00
C ILE A 79 -3.90 6.90 -12.13
N LEU A 80 -4.41 6.27 -11.08
CA LEU A 80 -3.67 5.25 -10.33
C LEU A 80 -4.04 3.88 -10.89
N PHE A 81 -3.03 3.12 -11.32
CA PHE A 81 -3.22 1.80 -11.90
C PHE A 81 -2.12 0.83 -11.51
N ASN A 82 -2.40 -0.47 -11.63
CA ASN A 82 -1.39 -1.51 -11.55
C ASN A 82 -1.10 -2.09 -12.94
N SER A 83 0.16 -2.45 -13.14
CA SER A 83 0.61 -3.18 -14.32
C SER A 83 1.86 -4.00 -13.99
N VAL A 84 2.38 -4.73 -14.97
CA VAL A 84 3.66 -5.44 -14.88
C VAL A 84 4.81 -4.45 -14.63
N GLN A 85 5.82 -4.87 -13.89
CA GLN A 85 6.92 -4.04 -13.39
C GLN A 85 7.71 -3.29 -14.48
N VAL A 86 7.76 -3.85 -15.68
CA VAL A 86 8.46 -3.29 -16.84
C VAL A 86 7.56 -2.40 -17.72
N PHE A 87 6.30 -2.19 -17.34
CA PHE A 87 5.33 -1.49 -18.17
C PHE A 87 5.81 -0.09 -18.58
N HIS A 88 6.32 0.69 -17.62
CA HIS A 88 6.85 2.04 -17.87
C HIS A 88 8.09 2.08 -18.79
N LEU A 89 8.82 0.97 -18.96
CA LEU A 89 9.95 0.87 -19.88
C LEU A 89 9.49 0.64 -21.33
N LYS A 90 8.31 0.04 -21.51
CA LYS A 90 7.66 -0.15 -22.81
C LYS A 90 6.85 1.06 -23.21
N HIS A 91 6.14 1.65 -22.25
CA HIS A 91 5.19 2.74 -22.44
C HIS A 91 5.57 3.89 -21.52
N SER A 92 6.02 5.01 -22.09
CA SER A 92 6.31 6.23 -21.32
C SER A 92 5.06 7.09 -21.07
N THR A 93 4.01 6.88 -21.87
CA THR A 93 2.76 7.63 -21.79
C THR A 93 1.54 6.75 -22.04
N LEU A 94 0.39 7.18 -21.52
CA LEU A 94 -0.94 6.67 -21.89
C LEU A 94 -1.68 7.72 -22.72
N ASN A 95 -2.40 7.30 -23.75
CA ASN A 95 -3.25 8.21 -24.52
C ASN A 95 -4.63 8.29 -23.86
N VAL A 96 -5.11 9.50 -23.65
CA VAL A 96 -6.43 9.78 -23.08
C VAL A 96 -7.17 10.69 -24.05
N ILE A 97 -8.41 10.37 -24.36
CA ILE A 97 -9.31 11.21 -25.14
C ILE A 97 -10.18 11.98 -24.14
N ALA A 98 -10.07 13.30 -24.13
CA ALA A 98 -10.99 14.16 -23.42
C ALA A 98 -12.10 14.60 -24.38
N GLU A 99 -13.34 14.25 -24.05
CA GLU A 99 -14.51 14.74 -24.76
C GLU A 99 -14.96 16.06 -24.12
N THR A 100 -14.98 17.12 -24.92
CA THR A 100 -15.45 18.44 -24.51
C THR A 100 -16.56 18.91 -25.45
N PHE A 101 -17.22 20.03 -25.12
CA PHE A 101 -18.22 20.64 -26.00
C PHE A 101 -17.65 21.09 -27.35
N ASP A 102 -16.35 21.42 -27.40
CA ASP A 102 -15.65 21.83 -28.63
C ASP A 102 -15.11 20.66 -29.46
N GLY A 103 -15.36 19.43 -29.01
CA GLY A 103 -14.92 18.19 -29.65
C GLY A 103 -13.84 17.44 -28.87
N ASN A 104 -13.46 16.27 -29.40
CA ASN A 104 -12.55 15.36 -28.73
C ASN A 104 -11.09 15.82 -28.87
N LYS A 105 -10.35 15.83 -27.76
CA LYS A 105 -8.91 16.13 -27.72
C LYS A 105 -8.13 14.93 -27.22
N GLU A 106 -7.11 14.52 -27.98
CA GLU A 106 -6.16 13.49 -27.54
C GLU A 106 -5.07 14.13 -26.67
N ILE A 107 -4.79 13.50 -25.53
CA ILE A 107 -3.90 13.98 -24.48
C ILE A 107 -2.99 12.83 -24.08
N LYS A 108 -1.74 13.13 -23.75
CA LYS A 108 -0.79 12.14 -23.25
C LYS A 108 -0.59 12.32 -21.75
N PHE A 109 -0.76 11.24 -21.02
CA PHE A 109 -0.51 11.19 -19.59
C PHE A 109 0.85 10.53 -19.36
N GLU A 110 1.74 11.19 -18.64
CA GLU A 110 3.06 10.67 -18.31
C GLU A 110 2.97 9.59 -17.25
N ILE A 111 3.66 8.46 -17.48
CA ILE A 111 3.66 7.32 -16.55
C ILE A 111 4.83 7.47 -15.57
N HIS A 112 4.52 7.41 -14.27
CA HIS A 112 5.49 7.44 -13.19
C HIS A 112 5.30 6.20 -12.28
N PRO A 113 6.37 5.44 -11.98
CA PRO A 113 6.27 4.34 -11.03
C PRO A 113 6.00 4.88 -9.62
N VAL A 114 5.03 4.27 -8.92
CA VAL A 114 4.78 4.59 -7.50
C VAL A 114 5.97 4.16 -6.64
N ILE A 115 6.66 3.09 -7.02
CA ILE A 115 7.87 2.57 -6.37
C ILE A 115 9.00 2.53 -7.40
N ASN A 116 10.04 3.36 -7.22
CA ASN A 116 11.15 3.44 -8.18
C ASN A 116 12.31 2.47 -7.91
N LYS A 117 12.35 1.86 -6.72
CA LYS A 117 13.27 0.77 -6.39
C LYS A 117 12.50 -0.52 -6.46
N LEU A 118 12.51 -1.12 -7.64
CA LEU A 118 11.86 -2.38 -7.96
C LEU A 118 12.26 -3.47 -6.95
N PRO A 119 11.35 -3.94 -6.06
CA PRO A 119 11.59 -5.19 -5.39
C PRO A 119 11.44 -6.28 -6.46
N PHE A 120 12.52 -6.98 -6.80
CA PHE A 120 12.55 -8.01 -7.85
C PHE A 120 11.62 -9.22 -7.59
N PHE A 121 10.79 -9.18 -6.55
CA PHE A 121 9.98 -10.30 -6.06
C PHE A 121 8.52 -10.29 -6.51
N CYS A 122 7.97 -9.12 -6.90
CA CYS A 122 6.57 -9.00 -7.30
C CYS A 122 6.47 -8.50 -8.75
N LYS A 123 5.72 -9.21 -9.59
CA LYS A 123 5.59 -8.85 -11.01
C LYS A 123 4.70 -7.64 -11.24
N TRP A 124 3.70 -7.42 -10.36
CA TRP A 124 2.73 -6.35 -10.50
C TRP A 124 3.01 -5.23 -9.51
N VAL A 125 3.08 -4.00 -10.03
CA VAL A 125 3.38 -2.80 -9.24
C VAL A 125 2.49 -1.62 -9.66
N PRO A 126 2.31 -0.63 -8.76
CA PRO A 126 1.54 0.55 -9.09
C PRO A 126 2.29 1.62 -9.85
N TYR A 127 1.51 2.35 -10.64
CA TYR A 127 1.92 3.50 -11.43
C TYR A 127 0.89 4.63 -11.31
N LEU A 128 1.38 5.85 -11.53
CA LEU A 128 0.56 7.03 -11.78
C LEU A 128 0.67 7.40 -13.24
N ALA A 129 -0.44 7.65 -13.91
CA ALA A 129 -0.46 8.40 -15.17
C ALA A 129 -1.01 9.80 -14.89
N ILE A 130 -0.22 10.84 -15.19
CA ILE A 130 -0.54 12.24 -14.85
C ILE A 130 -0.61 13.07 -16.13
N GLY A 131 -1.68 13.84 -16.31
CA GLY A 131 -1.82 14.74 -17.46
C GLY A 131 -2.78 15.88 -17.20
N GLN A 132 -2.52 17.03 -17.83
CA GLN A 132 -3.46 18.15 -17.86
C GLN A 132 -4.55 17.88 -18.89
N VAL A 133 -5.78 18.19 -18.52
CA VAL A 133 -6.97 18.07 -19.36
C VAL A 133 -7.56 19.45 -19.65
N PRO A 134 -8.37 19.61 -20.71
CA PRO A 134 -9.10 20.84 -20.98
C PRO A 134 -9.95 21.28 -19.78
N GLU A 135 -10.28 22.57 -19.74
CA GLU A 135 -11.30 23.08 -18.82
C GLU A 135 -12.63 22.38 -19.11
N ASP A 136 -13.26 21.83 -18.06
CA ASP A 136 -14.54 21.11 -18.09
C ASP A 136 -14.61 19.91 -19.06
N PRO A 137 -13.81 18.84 -18.86
CA PRO A 137 -13.97 17.63 -19.63
C PRO A 137 -15.32 16.99 -19.27
N VAL A 138 -16.15 16.74 -20.27
CA VAL A 138 -17.40 16.00 -20.10
C VAL A 138 -17.08 14.54 -19.78
N LEU A 139 -16.04 14.01 -20.44
CA LEU A 139 -15.63 12.61 -20.30
C LEU A 139 -14.15 12.42 -20.57
N LEU A 140 -13.50 11.52 -19.83
CA LEU A 140 -12.15 11.03 -20.16
C LEU A 140 -12.23 9.57 -20.56
N LYS A 141 -11.61 9.22 -21.69
CA LYS A 141 -11.50 7.83 -22.18
C LYS A 141 -10.04 7.43 -22.29
N LEU A 142 -9.64 6.37 -21.60
CA LEU A 142 -8.31 5.79 -21.76
C LEU A 142 -8.27 5.02 -23.08
N SER A 143 -7.48 5.53 -24.02
CA SER A 143 -7.36 5.01 -25.38
C SER A 143 -5.99 4.41 -25.61
N THR A 144 -5.93 3.39 -26.46
CA THR A 144 -4.66 2.85 -26.95
C THR A 144 -4.47 3.06 -28.44
N ASN A 145 -5.53 3.41 -29.19
CA ASN A 145 -5.49 3.63 -30.63
C ASN A 145 -5.76 5.10 -31.04
N GLY A 146 -6.04 5.99 -30.07
CA GLY A 146 -6.32 7.41 -30.27
C GLY A 146 -7.71 7.69 -30.85
N LYS A 147 -8.58 6.69 -31.02
CA LYS A 147 -9.90 6.82 -31.65
C LYS A 147 -11.05 6.44 -30.74
N ASP A 148 -10.94 5.31 -30.05
CA ASP A 148 -11.90 4.86 -29.04
C ASP A 148 -11.16 4.51 -27.75
N GLY A 149 -11.89 4.37 -26.66
CA GLY A 149 -11.29 4.11 -25.37
C GLY A 149 -12.30 3.76 -24.29
N MET A 150 -11.77 3.26 -23.19
CA MET A 150 -12.54 2.92 -22.00
C MET A 150 -12.83 4.19 -21.20
N GLU A 151 -14.09 4.45 -20.90
CA GLU A 151 -14.51 5.58 -20.08
C GLU A 151 -13.96 5.48 -18.65
N LEU A 152 -13.25 6.51 -18.20
CA LEU A 152 -12.68 6.57 -16.86
C LEU A 152 -13.69 7.12 -15.86
N SER A 153 -13.90 6.41 -14.76
CA SER A 153 -14.72 6.86 -13.64
C SER A 153 -13.99 7.96 -12.88
N LEU A 154 -14.34 9.21 -13.16
CA LEU A 154 -13.74 10.37 -12.51
C LEU A 154 -14.29 10.55 -11.10
N ARG A 155 -13.39 10.76 -10.14
CA ARG A 155 -13.73 11.23 -8.80
C ARG A 155 -13.01 12.55 -8.51
N ASN A 156 -13.65 13.37 -7.67
CA ASN A 156 -13.02 14.56 -7.12
C ASN A 156 -12.24 14.21 -5.84
N PRO A 157 -11.18 14.97 -5.52
CA PRO A 157 -10.55 14.95 -4.21
C PRO A 157 -11.58 15.18 -3.11
N TYR A 158 -11.26 14.71 -1.92
CA TYR A 158 -12.10 14.92 -0.76
C TYR A 158 -12.23 16.41 -0.48
N ARG A 159 -13.46 16.91 -0.30
CA ARG A 159 -13.72 18.35 -0.20
C ARG A 159 -13.55 18.90 1.22
N THR A 160 -13.80 18.08 2.23
CA THR A 160 -13.76 18.53 3.63
C THR A 160 -12.31 18.65 4.09
N SER A 161 -11.93 19.85 4.54
CA SER A 161 -10.57 20.09 5.03
C SER A 161 -10.31 19.42 6.38
N HIS A 162 -9.16 18.77 6.49
CA HIS A 162 -8.65 18.16 7.71
C HIS A 162 -7.22 18.66 7.99
N ASN A 163 -6.88 18.82 9.27
CA ASN A 163 -5.48 19.16 9.60
C ASN A 163 -4.57 17.95 9.39
N VAL A 164 -5.01 16.77 9.81
CA VAL A 164 -4.26 15.52 9.70
C VAL A 164 -5.20 14.40 9.28
N VAL A 165 -4.78 13.65 8.27
CA VAL A 165 -5.44 12.39 7.86
C VAL A 165 -4.51 11.21 8.14
N ALA A 166 -5.05 10.14 8.71
CA ALA A 166 -4.37 8.90 8.98
C ALA A 166 -4.87 7.83 8.00
N CYS A 167 -4.05 7.47 7.02
CA CYS A 167 -4.37 6.49 6.00
C CYS A 167 -3.80 5.12 6.41
N PHE A 168 -4.66 4.21 6.83
CA PHE A 168 -4.24 2.88 7.28
C PHE A 168 -4.09 1.91 6.10
N SER A 169 -3.19 0.95 6.27
CA SER A 169 -3.04 -0.14 5.32
C SER A 169 -4.31 -0.97 5.15
N PRO A 170 -4.53 -1.60 3.97
CA PRO A 170 -5.72 -2.41 3.74
C PRO A 170 -5.89 -3.52 4.77
N MET A 171 -7.01 -3.47 5.49
CA MET A 171 -7.36 -4.46 6.50
C MET A 171 -8.11 -5.63 5.87
N PHE A 172 -7.80 -6.83 6.31
CA PHE A 172 -8.34 -8.08 5.78
C PHE A 172 -8.45 -9.08 6.92
N LEU A 173 -9.47 -9.95 6.87
CA LEU A 173 -9.74 -10.96 7.89
C LEU A 173 -9.66 -10.37 9.32
N ASN A 174 -10.06 -9.10 9.46
CA ASN A 174 -9.76 -8.34 10.66
C ASN A 174 -10.77 -8.68 11.75
N GLU A 175 -10.28 -9.28 12.83
CA GLU A 175 -11.06 -9.72 13.99
C GLU A 175 -10.47 -9.24 15.33
N ARG A 176 -9.23 -8.73 15.30
CA ARG A 176 -8.52 -8.24 16.50
C ARG A 176 -8.94 -6.82 16.82
N TRP A 177 -10.08 -6.72 17.47
CA TRP A 177 -10.75 -5.46 17.76
C TRP A 177 -10.02 -4.57 18.77
N GLN A 178 -9.18 -5.10 19.67
CA GLN A 178 -8.54 -4.34 20.74
C GLN A 178 -7.70 -3.18 20.21
N LEU A 179 -6.73 -3.45 19.34
CA LEU A 179 -5.90 -2.38 18.81
C LEU A 179 -6.66 -1.46 17.89
N LEU A 180 -7.52 -1.99 17.02
CA LEU A 180 -8.26 -1.15 16.09
C LEU A 180 -9.14 -0.12 16.83
N LEU A 181 -9.85 -0.54 17.89
CA LEU A 181 -10.64 0.39 18.70
C LEU A 181 -9.76 1.38 19.47
N SER A 182 -8.61 0.95 20.02
CA SER A 182 -7.64 1.88 20.62
C SER A 182 -7.13 2.90 19.61
N THR A 183 -6.81 2.47 18.39
CA THR A 183 -6.31 3.30 17.30
C THR A 183 -7.32 4.37 16.94
N VAL A 184 -8.58 3.97 16.73
CA VAL A 184 -9.68 4.90 16.45
C VAL A 184 -9.80 5.99 17.52
N GLU A 185 -9.77 5.62 18.80
CA GLU A 185 -9.96 6.57 19.91
C GLU A 185 -8.74 7.46 20.14
N VAL A 186 -7.53 6.91 20.11
CA VAL A 186 -6.28 7.66 20.32
C VAL A 186 -6.06 8.66 19.19
N TYR A 187 -6.18 8.22 17.94
CA TYR A 187 -5.93 9.09 16.79
C TYR A 187 -6.99 10.20 16.70
N SER A 188 -8.26 9.85 16.95
CA SER A 188 -9.35 10.82 17.06
C SER A 188 -9.12 11.83 18.18
N HIS A 189 -8.59 11.40 19.33
CA HIS A 189 -8.31 12.29 20.45
C HIS A 189 -7.26 13.35 20.12
N TYR A 190 -6.21 12.97 19.39
CA TYR A 190 -5.16 13.89 18.94
C TYR A 190 -5.50 14.65 17.64
N GLY A 191 -6.73 14.51 17.15
CA GLY A 191 -7.30 15.35 16.08
C GLY A 191 -7.06 14.86 14.66
N ALA A 192 -6.73 13.58 14.47
CA ALA A 192 -6.67 12.98 13.13
C ALA A 192 -8.06 12.53 12.65
N PHE A 193 -8.28 12.66 11.35
CA PHE A 193 -9.33 11.95 10.62
C PHE A 193 -8.77 10.63 10.09
N LEU A 194 -9.43 9.50 10.32
CA LEU A 194 -8.93 8.18 9.97
C LEU A 194 -9.59 7.68 8.68
N HIS A 195 -8.78 7.13 7.78
CA HIS A 195 -9.24 6.45 6.58
C HIS A 195 -8.77 4.99 6.62
N PHE A 196 -9.73 4.06 6.62
CA PHE A 196 -9.46 2.63 6.53
C PHE A 196 -9.89 2.09 5.16
N TYR A 197 -8.96 1.39 4.51
CA TYR A 197 -9.32 0.47 3.44
C TYR A 197 -9.63 -0.89 4.06
N VAL A 198 -10.77 -1.46 3.70
CA VAL A 198 -11.22 -2.76 4.20
C VAL A 198 -11.49 -3.68 3.04
N ARG A 199 -10.91 -4.87 3.09
CA ARG A 199 -11.21 -6.02 2.21
C ARG A 199 -12.16 -6.99 2.90
N SER A 200 -11.91 -7.26 4.18
CA SER A 200 -12.85 -7.97 5.05
C SER A 200 -12.60 -7.72 6.53
N MET A 201 -13.68 -7.73 7.32
CA MET A 201 -13.67 -7.51 8.76
C MET A 201 -14.92 -8.09 9.41
N ILE A 202 -14.80 -8.68 10.60
CA ILE A 202 -15.97 -9.17 11.33
C ILE A 202 -17.01 -8.03 11.47
N THR A 203 -18.28 -8.34 11.21
CA THR A 203 -19.31 -7.31 10.99
C THR A 203 -19.45 -6.38 12.20
N ASP A 204 -19.46 -6.94 13.42
CA ASP A 204 -19.59 -6.14 14.64
C ASP A 204 -18.41 -5.16 14.83
N LEU A 205 -17.20 -5.52 14.42
CA LEU A 205 -16.05 -4.60 14.46
C LEU A 205 -16.15 -3.53 13.38
N PHE A 206 -16.57 -3.91 12.18
CA PHE A 206 -16.78 -2.99 11.06
C PHE A 206 -17.79 -1.89 11.46
N ASP A 207 -18.91 -2.27 12.04
CA ASP A 207 -19.97 -1.35 12.46
C ASP A 207 -19.50 -0.40 13.56
N LEU A 208 -18.75 -0.88 14.55
CA LEU A 208 -18.19 -0.04 15.61
C LEU A 208 -17.17 0.98 15.09
N VAL A 209 -16.34 0.59 14.13
CA VAL A 209 -15.37 1.50 13.51
C VAL A 209 -16.10 2.53 12.66
N LYS A 210 -17.11 2.10 11.89
CA LYS A 210 -17.95 2.94 11.04
C LYS A 210 -18.80 3.94 11.84
N SER A 211 -19.22 3.61 13.06
CA SER A 211 -20.02 4.52 13.90
C SER A 211 -19.22 5.72 14.44
N ASN A 212 -17.90 5.73 14.31
CA ASN A 212 -17.09 6.87 14.71
C ASN A 212 -17.08 7.96 13.62
N LYS A 213 -17.52 9.17 13.98
CA LYS A 213 -17.60 10.32 13.06
C LYS A 213 -16.28 10.79 12.44
N ASN A 214 -15.14 10.44 13.04
CA ASN A 214 -13.82 10.82 12.54
C ASN A 214 -13.23 9.73 11.63
N VAL A 215 -14.03 8.73 11.25
CA VAL A 215 -13.60 7.60 10.45
C VAL A 215 -14.30 7.61 9.10
N LYS A 216 -13.54 7.32 8.04
CA LYS A 216 -14.05 6.89 6.75
C LYS A 216 -13.56 5.48 6.45
N ILE A 217 -14.45 4.65 5.93
CA ILE A 217 -14.12 3.30 5.48
C ILE A 217 -14.41 3.21 3.98
N ASN A 218 -13.43 2.75 3.22
CA ASN A 218 -13.55 2.49 1.79
C ASN A 218 -13.30 1.00 1.51
N ALA A 219 -14.06 0.43 0.58
CA ALA A 219 -13.82 -0.91 0.08
C ALA A 219 -12.48 -0.97 -0.67
N TRP A 220 -11.71 -2.03 -0.44
CA TRP A 220 -10.46 -2.29 -1.16
C TRP A 220 -10.44 -3.72 -1.70
N PRO A 221 -10.97 -3.93 -2.91
CA PRO A 221 -11.18 -5.26 -3.46
C PRO A 221 -9.90 -5.91 -3.96
N SER A 222 -9.93 -7.23 -4.04
CA SER A 222 -9.03 -8.03 -4.88
C SER A 222 -9.13 -7.58 -6.33
N LEU A 223 -8.01 -7.51 -7.03
CA LEU A 223 -7.99 -7.20 -8.46
C LEU A 223 -8.53 -8.37 -9.26
N LYS A 224 -9.37 -8.10 -10.26
CA LYS A 224 -9.88 -9.13 -11.18
C LYS A 224 -9.53 -8.75 -12.61
N MET A 225 -9.08 -9.73 -13.39
CA MET A 225 -8.97 -9.62 -14.84
C MET A 225 -10.22 -10.23 -15.45
N GLY A 226 -10.82 -9.58 -16.45
CA GLY A 226 -12.02 -10.10 -17.09
C GLY A 226 -11.77 -11.41 -17.83
N ASN A 227 -12.87 -12.15 -18.04
CA ASN A 227 -12.89 -13.51 -18.60
C ASN A 227 -12.11 -13.66 -19.93
N TYR A 228 -12.02 -12.59 -20.72
CA TYR A 228 -11.32 -12.58 -22.02
C TYR A 228 -9.79 -12.71 -21.95
N ARG A 229 -9.17 -12.37 -20.80
CA ARG A 229 -7.71 -12.45 -20.58
C ARG A 229 -7.32 -13.43 -19.48
N ALA A 230 -8.28 -14.17 -18.93
CA ALA A 230 -7.99 -15.43 -18.22
C ALA A 230 -7.49 -16.49 -19.22
N ALA A 231 -6.43 -16.19 -19.96
CA ALA A 231 -5.73 -17.09 -20.87
C ALA A 231 -5.18 -18.31 -20.11
N SER A 232 -5.02 -18.17 -18.80
CA SER A 232 -5.08 -19.27 -17.86
C SER A 232 -6.15 -18.99 -16.80
N PRO A 233 -7.09 -19.91 -16.53
CA PRO A 233 -7.94 -19.85 -15.34
C PRO A 233 -7.14 -19.85 -14.03
N THR A 234 -5.83 -20.09 -14.08
CA THR A 234 -4.94 -20.15 -12.90
C THR A 234 -4.18 -18.86 -12.60
N PHE A 235 -4.20 -17.85 -13.48
CA PHE A 235 -3.47 -16.60 -13.21
C PHE A 235 -4.31 -15.67 -12.34
N ASN A 236 -3.77 -15.30 -11.17
CA ASN A 236 -4.39 -14.36 -10.24
C ASN A 236 -3.42 -13.19 -10.00
N PRO A 237 -3.72 -11.96 -10.44
CA PRO A 237 -2.81 -10.83 -10.20
C PRO A 237 -2.55 -10.57 -8.72
N ASN A 238 -3.47 -10.95 -7.82
CA ASN A 238 -3.30 -10.74 -6.39
C ASN A 238 -2.17 -11.58 -5.78
N THR A 239 -1.74 -12.67 -6.42
CA THR A 239 -0.56 -13.43 -5.98
C THR A 239 0.76 -12.77 -6.38
N GLU A 240 0.70 -11.73 -7.21
CA GLU A 240 1.84 -10.99 -7.76
C GLU A 240 1.89 -9.52 -7.29
N LEU A 241 1.01 -9.15 -6.34
CA LEU A 241 0.94 -7.83 -5.73
C LEU A 241 1.53 -7.84 -4.32
N GLU A 242 2.39 -6.86 -4.05
CA GLU A 242 3.02 -6.74 -2.74
C GLU A 242 1.98 -6.35 -1.67
N PHE A 243 1.91 -7.12 -0.57
CA PHE A 243 1.12 -6.79 0.63
C PHE A 243 -0.36 -6.41 0.36
N ARG A 244 -1.05 -7.12 -0.53
CA ARG A 244 -2.44 -6.80 -0.96
C ARG A 244 -2.56 -5.41 -1.59
N ASN A 245 -1.56 -5.04 -2.38
CA ASN A 245 -1.56 -3.78 -3.09
C ASN A 245 -1.50 -2.55 -2.15
N GLN A 246 -0.77 -2.66 -1.04
CA GLN A 246 -0.70 -1.64 0.02
C GLN A 246 -0.14 -0.30 -0.50
N ALA A 247 0.84 -0.33 -1.39
CA ALA A 247 1.41 0.88 -2.00
C ALA A 247 0.36 1.69 -2.79
N SER A 248 -0.50 0.99 -3.53
CA SER A 248 -1.63 1.60 -4.23
C SER A 248 -2.63 2.18 -3.26
N ALA A 249 -3.02 1.46 -2.20
CA ALA A 249 -3.99 1.95 -1.23
C ALA A 249 -3.49 3.24 -0.54
N MET A 250 -2.23 3.26 -0.10
CA MET A 250 -1.64 4.44 0.52
C MET A 250 -1.56 5.61 -0.46
N THR A 251 -1.18 5.35 -1.72
CA THR A 251 -1.14 6.38 -2.77
C THR A 251 -2.55 6.86 -3.15
N ASP A 252 -3.55 5.98 -3.17
CA ASP A 252 -4.96 6.31 -3.40
C ASP A 252 -5.47 7.29 -2.33
N CYS A 253 -5.17 7.01 -1.05
CA CYS A 253 -5.51 7.89 0.06
C CYS A 253 -4.77 9.23 -0.02
N LEU A 254 -3.48 9.22 -0.35
CA LEU A 254 -2.70 10.44 -0.60
C LEU A 254 -3.38 11.31 -1.66
N LEU A 255 -3.75 10.73 -2.82
CA LEU A 255 -4.43 11.45 -3.89
C LEU A 255 -5.80 11.96 -3.46
N LEU A 256 -6.57 11.13 -2.74
CA LEU A 256 -7.90 11.50 -2.27
C LEU A 256 -7.88 12.71 -1.34
N TYR A 257 -6.91 12.80 -0.44
CA TYR A 257 -6.83 13.90 0.54
C TYR A 257 -5.81 15.00 0.18
N LYS A 258 -5.20 14.92 -1.00
CA LYS A 258 -4.03 15.73 -1.39
C LYS A 258 -4.20 17.23 -1.18
N ASP A 259 -5.38 17.76 -1.50
CA ASP A 259 -5.69 19.20 -1.36
C ASP A 259 -6.61 19.52 -0.17
N SER A 260 -6.96 18.52 0.64
CA SER A 260 -7.86 18.69 1.80
C SER A 260 -7.16 18.48 3.14
N ALA A 261 -6.00 17.83 3.17
CA ALA A 261 -5.21 17.59 4.36
C ALA A 261 -3.98 18.50 4.41
N LYS A 262 -3.62 19.01 5.60
CA LYS A 262 -2.30 19.68 5.78
C LYS A 262 -1.16 18.68 5.92
N PHE A 263 -1.44 17.55 6.58
CA PHE A 263 -0.51 16.43 6.71
C PHE A 263 -1.26 15.12 6.53
N ILE A 264 -0.59 14.12 5.96
CA ILE A 264 -1.10 12.76 5.86
C ILE A 264 -0.09 11.81 6.48
N MET A 265 -0.53 10.90 7.34
CA MET A 265 0.31 9.87 7.92
C MET A 265 -0.15 8.47 7.53
N PHE A 266 0.79 7.53 7.45
CA PHE A 266 0.58 6.17 6.96
C PHE A 266 0.97 5.09 7.99
N PRO A 267 0.21 4.98 9.11
CA PRO A 267 0.40 3.93 10.11
C PRO A 267 -0.22 2.59 9.68
N ASP A 268 0.24 1.48 10.29
CA ASP A 268 -0.58 0.26 10.38
C ASP A 268 -1.47 0.34 11.64
N PRO A 269 -2.56 -0.47 11.74
CA PRO A 269 -3.46 -0.44 12.89
C PRO A 269 -2.81 -0.75 14.24
N ASP A 270 -1.62 -1.34 14.25
CA ASP A 270 -0.80 -1.66 15.42
C ASP A 270 0.37 -0.68 15.67
N ASP A 271 0.43 0.42 14.91
CA ASP A 271 1.38 1.50 15.12
C ASP A 271 0.72 2.72 15.75
N PHE A 272 1.35 3.27 16.79
CA PHE A 272 0.87 4.47 17.48
C PHE A 272 1.95 5.55 17.45
N ILE A 273 1.64 6.68 16.83
CA ILE A 273 2.41 7.92 17.02
C ILE A 273 1.67 8.77 18.05
N ILE A 274 2.33 9.12 19.15
CA ILE A 274 1.73 9.97 20.20
C ILE A 274 2.45 11.32 20.18
N PRO A 275 1.74 12.46 20.06
CA PRO A 275 2.38 13.78 20.08
C PRO A 275 3.21 14.04 21.33
N THR A 276 4.47 14.47 21.17
CA THR A 276 5.40 14.79 22.27
C THR A 276 5.74 16.28 22.32
N LEU A 277 5.74 16.96 21.18
CA LEU A 277 6.02 18.39 21.02
C LEU A 277 4.74 19.23 21.01
N GLY A 278 3.61 18.64 20.65
CA GLY A 278 2.29 19.28 20.59
C GLY A 278 1.23 18.64 21.49
N ARG A 279 0.05 19.25 21.56
CA ARG A 279 -1.17 18.67 22.13
C ARG A 279 -2.01 17.90 21.10
N THR A 280 -1.74 18.11 19.82
CA THR A 280 -2.45 17.51 18.68
C THR A 280 -1.44 17.09 17.62
N TYR A 281 -1.83 16.20 16.69
CA TYR A 281 -0.97 15.85 15.56
C TYR A 281 -0.62 17.05 14.69
N LYS A 282 -1.54 18.01 14.53
CA LYS A 282 -1.28 19.24 13.80
C LYS A 282 -0.11 20.01 14.41
N GLU A 283 -0.13 20.24 15.72
CA GLU A 283 0.93 20.96 16.42
C GLU A 283 2.26 20.20 16.40
N GLU A 284 2.20 18.87 16.57
CA GLU A 284 3.36 17.99 16.45
C GLU A 284 4.04 18.17 15.09
N PHE A 285 3.27 18.02 14.01
CA PHE A 285 3.82 18.02 12.66
C PHE A 285 4.27 19.41 12.21
N ILE A 286 3.57 20.48 12.60
CA ILE A 286 4.06 21.85 12.35
C ILE A 286 5.46 22.03 12.94
N LYS A 287 5.65 21.72 14.22
CA LYS A 287 6.95 21.87 14.89
C LYS A 287 8.03 20.98 14.26
N MET A 288 7.68 19.76 13.89
CA MET A 288 8.61 18.85 13.23
C MET A 288 9.06 19.36 11.86
N PHE A 289 8.14 19.82 11.02
CA PHE A 289 8.49 20.37 9.70
C PHE A 289 9.19 21.74 9.79
N GLU A 290 9.01 22.50 10.87
CA GLU A 290 9.82 23.68 11.18
C GLU A 290 11.28 23.31 11.51
N MET A 291 11.50 22.20 12.24
CA MET A 291 12.85 21.68 12.52
C MET A 291 13.52 21.04 11.30
N PHE A 292 12.72 20.53 10.35
CA PHE A 292 13.20 19.91 9.12
C PHE A 292 12.62 20.60 7.87
N PRO A 293 13.03 21.85 7.56
CA PRO A 293 12.37 22.67 6.53
C PRO A 293 12.43 22.07 5.12
N THR A 294 13.48 21.31 4.80
CA THR A 294 13.65 20.60 3.52
C THR A 294 12.85 19.30 3.41
N ALA A 295 12.21 18.84 4.50
CA ALA A 295 11.51 17.56 4.51
C ALA A 295 10.16 17.63 3.78
N GLY A 296 9.99 16.92 2.66
CA GLY A 296 8.66 16.64 2.11
C GLY A 296 7.94 15.53 2.88
N ALA A 297 8.71 14.68 3.54
CA ALA A 297 8.25 13.56 4.36
C ALA A 297 9.12 13.38 5.60
N LEU A 298 8.50 12.96 6.69
CA LEU A 298 9.14 12.58 7.94
C LEU A 298 8.90 11.09 8.20
N ALA A 299 9.97 10.34 8.43
CA ALA A 299 9.92 8.94 8.84
C ALA A 299 10.13 8.85 10.36
N PHE A 300 9.06 8.53 11.08
CA PHE A 300 9.09 8.23 12.51
C PHE A 300 9.63 6.83 12.71
N ASN A 301 10.90 6.69 13.10
CA ASN A 301 11.48 5.39 13.39
C ASN A 301 10.58 4.58 14.32
N MET A 302 10.49 3.29 14.03
CA MET A 302 9.58 2.41 14.74
C MET A 302 10.29 1.79 15.93
N THR A 303 9.69 1.89 17.11
CA THR A 303 10.17 1.21 18.31
C THR A 303 9.27 0.03 18.67
N GLN A 304 9.86 -1.13 18.88
CA GLN A 304 9.15 -2.34 19.29
C GLN A 304 8.69 -2.25 20.75
N THR A 305 7.41 -2.55 20.97
CA THR A 305 6.79 -2.47 22.29
C THR A 305 5.90 -3.68 22.56
N GLU A 306 5.73 -3.98 23.84
CA GLU A 306 4.78 -4.94 24.37
C GLU A 306 3.63 -4.21 25.05
N ILE A 307 2.43 -4.78 24.94
CA ILE A 307 1.22 -4.30 25.60
C ILE A 307 0.46 -5.45 26.27
N GLU A 308 -0.33 -5.08 27.27
CA GLU A 308 -1.31 -5.94 27.93
C GLU A 308 -2.72 -5.50 27.53
N SER A 309 -3.57 -6.46 27.16
CA SER A 309 -4.98 -6.20 26.85
C SER A 309 -5.85 -7.35 27.36
N THR A 310 -7.13 -7.37 26.99
CA THR A 310 -8.07 -8.43 27.35
C THR A 310 -8.88 -8.84 26.13
N THR A 311 -9.28 -10.10 26.09
CA THR A 311 -10.20 -10.61 25.07
C THR A 311 -11.66 -10.42 25.45
N SER A 312 -11.96 -10.00 26.69
CA SER A 312 -13.32 -9.74 27.14
C SER A 312 -13.73 -8.29 26.84
N PRO A 313 -14.77 -8.06 26.01
CA PRO A 313 -15.26 -6.70 25.74
C PRO A 313 -15.57 -5.92 27.02
N PHE A 314 -16.22 -6.56 28.00
CA PHE A 314 -16.62 -5.92 29.26
C PHE A 314 -15.47 -5.41 30.13
N ARG A 315 -14.26 -5.95 29.96
CA ARG A 315 -13.07 -5.57 30.75
C ARG A 315 -12.11 -4.67 29.98
N TYR A 316 -12.36 -4.42 28.71
CA TYR A 316 -11.44 -3.69 27.86
C TYR A 316 -11.42 -2.19 28.17
N SER A 317 -10.20 -1.63 28.14
CA SER A 317 -9.94 -0.22 28.42
C SER A 317 -8.74 0.25 27.59
N PRO A 318 -8.91 1.24 26.68
CA PRO A 318 -7.78 1.81 25.96
C PRO A 318 -6.77 2.47 26.90
N LEU A 319 -7.19 3.08 28.01
CA LEU A 319 -6.24 3.61 29.00
C LEU A 319 -5.39 2.50 29.60
N SER A 320 -5.98 1.36 29.94
CA SER A 320 -5.24 0.25 30.52
C SER A 320 -4.25 -0.35 29.52
N LEU A 321 -4.62 -0.41 28.24
CA LEU A 321 -3.73 -0.82 27.15
C LEU A 321 -2.55 0.14 27.04
N LEU A 322 -2.79 1.46 26.93
CA LEU A 322 -1.73 2.46 26.85
C LEU A 322 -0.83 2.49 28.09
N SER A 323 -1.40 2.25 29.27
CA SER A 323 -0.67 2.23 30.55
C SER A 323 0.26 1.01 30.68
N SER A 324 0.09 0.01 29.83
CA SER A 324 0.85 -1.24 29.86
C SER A 324 2.03 -1.29 28.89
N ILE A 325 2.26 -0.22 28.11
CA ILE A 325 3.33 -0.16 27.12
C ILE A 325 4.67 -0.40 27.79
N LYS A 326 5.40 -1.41 27.30
CA LYS A 326 6.78 -1.73 27.69
C LYS A 326 7.67 -1.75 26.46
N PHE A 327 8.75 -0.98 26.50
CA PHE A 327 9.73 -0.93 25.42
C PHE A 327 10.59 -2.20 25.36
N LYS A 328 11.03 -2.58 24.16
CA LYS A 328 11.94 -3.71 23.94
C LYS A 328 13.36 -3.31 23.55
N GLY A 329 13.63 -2.01 23.41
CA GLY A 329 14.95 -1.51 23.01
C GLY A 329 15.31 -1.75 21.53
N GLU A 330 14.37 -2.24 20.73
CA GLU A 330 14.58 -2.60 19.33
C GLU A 330 13.93 -1.58 18.38
N GLN A 331 14.69 -1.18 17.36
CA GLN A 331 14.26 -0.20 16.36
C GLN A 331 14.12 -0.84 14.97
N ARG A 332 13.11 -0.41 14.22
CA ARG A 332 12.78 -0.88 12.87
C ARG A 332 12.48 0.29 11.94
N TRP A 333 12.22 -0.01 10.66
CA TRP A 333 11.85 1.00 9.66
C TRP A 333 10.60 1.75 10.08
N GLY A 334 10.67 3.08 9.96
CA GLY A 334 9.66 3.98 10.50
C GLY A 334 8.36 4.09 9.70
N LYS A 335 7.43 4.87 10.24
CA LYS A 335 6.15 5.23 9.59
C LYS A 335 6.18 6.66 9.09
N LEU A 336 5.49 6.92 8.00
CA LEU A 336 5.58 8.19 7.28
C LEU A 336 4.53 9.19 7.71
N VAL A 337 4.94 10.45 7.78
CA VAL A 337 4.08 11.64 7.78
C VAL A 337 4.55 12.53 6.64
N VAL A 338 3.65 12.98 5.77
CA VAL A 338 4.00 13.75 4.57
C VAL A 338 3.26 15.07 4.51
N ARG A 339 3.89 16.03 3.84
CA ARG A 339 3.23 17.21 3.29
C ARG A 339 2.66 16.84 1.92
N PRO A 340 1.34 16.71 1.75
CA PRO A 340 0.76 16.14 0.53
C PRO A 340 1.07 16.97 -0.72
N GLU A 341 1.31 18.27 -0.57
CA GLU A 341 1.70 19.16 -1.68
C GLU A 341 3.14 18.94 -2.16
N LYS A 342 3.94 18.17 -1.42
CA LYS A 342 5.36 17.88 -1.71
C LYS A 342 5.62 16.42 -2.11
N VAL A 343 4.60 15.57 -2.12
CA VAL A 343 4.71 14.13 -2.37
C VAL A 343 3.61 13.65 -3.31
N ASP A 344 3.98 12.94 -4.36
CA ASP A 344 3.07 12.39 -5.37
C ASP A 344 2.78 10.90 -5.17
N SER A 345 3.69 10.17 -4.53
CA SER A 345 3.50 8.75 -4.20
C SER A 345 4.19 8.31 -2.90
N VAL A 346 3.61 7.32 -2.24
CA VAL A 346 4.05 6.81 -0.94
C VAL A 346 4.06 5.28 -0.91
N TRP A 347 4.97 4.72 -0.11
CA TRP A 347 5.04 3.31 0.24
C TRP A 347 5.30 3.17 1.75
N ILE A 348 5.15 1.95 2.28
CA ILE A 348 5.05 1.60 3.72
C ILE A 348 6.06 2.37 4.60
N HIS A 349 7.32 2.45 4.17
CA HIS A 349 8.40 3.09 4.94
C HIS A 349 9.12 4.20 4.17
N LYS A 350 8.74 4.45 2.92
CA LYS A 350 9.46 5.36 2.04
C LYS A 350 8.57 6.09 1.05
N THR A 351 8.87 7.35 0.79
CA THR A 351 8.30 8.10 -0.33
C THR A 351 9.17 7.96 -1.58
N TYR A 352 8.52 7.80 -2.73
CA TYR A 352 9.20 7.64 -4.02
C TYR A 352 8.88 8.77 -5.00
N GLY A 353 7.73 9.42 -4.85
CA GLY A 353 7.35 10.62 -5.60
C GLY A 353 7.61 11.91 -4.83
N LEU A 354 8.81 12.12 -4.28
CA LEU A 354 9.17 13.41 -3.67
C LEU A 354 9.39 14.47 -4.74
N LYS A 355 8.79 15.65 -4.56
CA LYS A 355 9.04 16.78 -5.47
C LYS A 355 10.48 17.28 -5.37
N LYS A 356 10.98 17.81 -6.48
CA LYS A 356 12.33 18.38 -6.58
C LYS A 356 12.58 19.40 -5.46
N GLY A 357 13.74 19.27 -4.79
CA GLY A 357 14.13 20.14 -3.67
C GLY A 357 13.66 19.68 -2.29
N TYR A 358 12.86 18.61 -2.22
CA TYR A 358 12.42 18.02 -0.96
C TYR A 358 13.00 16.63 -0.74
N GLU A 359 13.14 16.25 0.52
CA GLU A 359 13.68 14.95 0.91
C GLU A 359 12.82 14.28 1.99
N GLN A 360 13.06 12.98 2.22
CA GLN A 360 12.56 12.28 3.38
C GLN A 360 13.59 12.42 4.51
N LYS A 361 13.18 12.96 5.66
CA LYS A 361 14.02 13.02 6.86
C LYS A 361 13.55 12.01 7.90
N THR A 362 14.50 11.38 8.59
CA THR A 362 14.20 10.48 9.71
C THR A 362 14.09 11.29 10.99
N VAL A 363 13.01 11.09 11.74
CA VAL A 363 12.81 11.70 13.06
C VAL A 363 13.70 10.97 14.08
N PRO A 364 14.54 11.68 14.85
CA PRO A 364 15.34 11.08 15.91
C PRO A 364 14.44 10.43 16.97
N ILE A 365 14.75 9.21 17.40
CA ILE A 365 13.94 8.44 18.36
C ILE A 365 13.84 9.12 19.73
N GLN A 366 14.83 9.94 20.10
CA GLN A 366 14.81 10.74 21.34
C GLN A 366 13.69 11.79 21.28
N LEU A 367 13.41 12.32 20.09
CA LEU A 367 12.37 13.30 19.88
C LEU A 367 10.99 12.63 19.91
N ASN A 368 10.77 11.68 19.00
CA ASN A 368 9.55 10.86 18.94
C ASN A 368 9.76 9.61 18.07
N SER A 369 8.90 8.60 18.22
CA SER A 369 8.92 7.34 17.47
C SER A 369 7.50 6.84 17.20
N ALA A 370 7.36 5.96 16.21
CA ALA A 370 6.14 5.16 16.05
C ALA A 370 6.24 3.94 16.97
N LEU A 371 5.31 3.81 17.91
CA LEU A 371 5.23 2.68 18.84
C LEU A 371 4.56 1.52 18.12
N HIS A 372 5.30 0.44 17.85
CA HIS A 372 4.75 -0.75 17.22
C HIS A 372 4.42 -1.79 18.29
N PHE A 373 3.13 -2.06 18.46
CA PHE A 373 2.60 -3.01 19.43
C PHE A 373 2.74 -4.43 18.89
N ARG A 374 3.97 -4.95 18.90
CA ARG A 374 4.28 -6.27 18.36
C ARG A 374 3.89 -7.41 19.28
N PHE A 375 4.14 -7.23 20.58
CA PHE A 375 3.96 -8.30 21.58
C PHE A 375 2.72 -8.04 22.42
N TRP A 376 1.81 -9.00 22.44
CA TRP A 376 0.49 -8.85 23.05
C TRP A 376 0.30 -9.89 24.14
N ASN A 377 0.04 -9.41 25.35
CA ASN A 377 -0.28 -10.26 26.48
C ASN A 377 -1.75 -10.07 26.86
N PHE A 378 -2.56 -11.10 26.64
CA PHE A 378 -3.95 -11.07 27.07
C PHE A 378 -4.06 -11.48 28.55
N THR A 379 -4.53 -10.54 29.36
CA THR A 379 -4.70 -10.71 30.81
C THR A 379 -6.15 -10.51 31.21
N GLU A 380 -6.54 -11.15 32.31
CA GLU A 380 -7.89 -11.03 32.85
C GLU A 380 -8.18 -9.69 33.53
N ARG A 381 -7.13 -9.04 34.05
CA ARG A 381 -7.21 -7.79 34.81
C ARG A 381 -5.98 -6.95 34.51
N PRO A 382 -6.02 -6.06 33.51
CA PRO A 382 -4.90 -5.17 33.26
C PRO A 382 -4.81 -4.17 34.43
N LYS A 383 -3.67 -4.16 35.12
CA LYS A 383 -3.55 -3.64 36.51
C LYS A 383 -3.15 -2.17 36.60
N ASN A 384 -2.54 -1.61 35.56
CA ASN A 384 -1.86 -0.32 35.65
C ASN A 384 -2.64 0.80 34.98
N ARG A 385 -2.74 1.97 35.64
CA ARG A 385 -3.37 3.19 35.09
C ARG A 385 -2.43 4.40 35.08
N SER A 386 -1.13 4.19 35.34
CA SER A 386 -0.11 5.23 35.22
C SER A 386 0.40 5.31 33.78
N ALA A 387 0.74 6.51 33.32
CA ALA A 387 1.43 6.67 32.05
C ALA A 387 2.86 6.10 32.14
N PRO A 388 3.28 5.20 31.23
CA PRO A 388 4.61 4.62 31.26
C PRO A 388 5.66 5.65 30.82
N PHE A 389 6.91 5.46 31.24
CA PHE A 389 8.03 6.27 30.77
C PHE A 389 8.39 5.93 29.33
N TYR A 390 8.79 6.93 28.57
CA TYR A 390 9.26 6.81 27.20
C TYR A 390 10.74 6.41 27.19
N ASP A 391 11.02 5.14 26.89
CA ASP A 391 12.38 4.61 26.91
C ASP A 391 12.64 3.68 25.71
N PRO A 392 12.71 4.22 24.48
CA PRO A 392 12.84 3.43 23.26
C PRO A 392 14.16 2.64 23.13
N THR A 393 15.18 2.96 23.93
CA THR A 393 16.50 2.30 23.89
C THR A 393 16.84 1.50 25.14
N LEU A 394 15.95 1.44 26.14
CA LEU A 394 16.20 0.83 27.46
C LEU A 394 17.41 1.43 28.18
N SER A 395 17.73 2.68 27.85
CA SER A 395 18.92 3.38 28.32
C SER A 395 18.67 4.86 28.53
N LEU A 396 17.48 5.35 28.21
CA LEU A 396 17.12 6.75 28.37
C LEU A 396 16.65 6.96 29.81
N GLN A 397 17.42 7.72 30.57
CA GLN A 397 17.05 8.19 31.91
C GLN A 397 16.15 9.43 31.86
N GLU A 398 15.32 9.57 30.82
CA GLU A 398 14.39 10.69 30.73
C GLU A 398 13.11 10.41 31.54
N ASN A 399 12.74 11.35 32.41
CA ASN A 399 11.46 11.34 33.13
C ASN A 399 10.29 11.83 32.25
N ARG A 400 10.26 11.43 30.96
CA ARG A 400 9.17 11.76 30.04
C ARG A 400 8.21 10.58 29.96
N THR A 401 6.92 10.83 30.15
CA THR A 401 5.89 9.80 29.94
C THR A 401 5.51 9.69 28.47
N VAL A 402 5.14 8.48 28.02
CA VAL A 402 4.69 8.20 26.64
C VAL A 402 3.50 9.07 26.23
N PHE A 403 2.56 9.28 27.15
CA PHE A 403 1.41 10.15 26.98
C PHE A 403 1.11 10.87 28.30
N LYS A 404 0.31 11.95 28.26
CA LYS A 404 -0.13 12.63 29.49
C LYS A 404 -1.32 11.88 30.07
N LEU A 405 -1.29 11.56 31.37
CA LEU A 405 -2.37 10.79 32.00
C LEU A 405 -3.77 11.41 31.78
N SER A 406 -3.86 12.74 31.75
CA SER A 406 -5.11 13.44 31.44
C SER A 406 -5.66 13.16 30.04
N ASP A 407 -4.79 12.92 29.05
CA ASP A 407 -5.20 12.48 27.71
C ASP A 407 -5.74 11.06 27.75
N GLY A 408 -5.03 10.13 28.41
CA GLY A 408 -5.50 8.74 28.57
C GLY A 408 -6.87 8.64 29.25
N LEU A 409 -7.12 9.45 30.29
CA LEU A 409 -8.43 9.52 30.95
C LEU A 409 -9.53 10.07 30.03
N ARG A 410 -9.21 11.03 29.15
CA ARG A 410 -10.15 11.58 28.16
C ARG A 410 -10.46 10.57 27.07
N ILE A 411 -9.45 9.84 26.59
CA ILE A 411 -9.60 8.74 25.62
C ILE A 411 -10.53 7.68 26.20
N GLU A 412 -10.28 7.22 27.43
CA GLU A 412 -11.13 6.25 28.13
C GLU A 412 -12.59 6.72 28.25
N LYS A 413 -12.79 8.00 28.59
CA LYS A 413 -14.14 8.59 28.71
C LYS A 413 -14.86 8.61 27.36
N LYS A 414 -14.17 9.01 26.28
CA LYS A 414 -14.74 9.02 24.91
C LYS A 414 -15.11 7.61 24.47
N PHE A 415 -14.20 6.66 24.66
CA PHE A 415 -14.43 5.24 24.37
C PHE A 415 -15.68 4.71 25.09
N LYS A 416 -15.80 4.92 26.41
CA LYS A 416 -16.97 4.47 27.18
C LYS A 416 -18.28 5.06 26.69
N ASN A 417 -18.28 6.33 26.28
CA ASN A 417 -19.46 6.95 25.70
C ASN A 417 -19.81 6.34 24.33
N HIS A 418 -18.82 6.11 23.49
CA HIS A 418 -18.98 5.47 22.18
C HIS A 418 -19.54 4.04 22.32
N ILE A 419 -19.00 3.26 23.26
CA ILE A 419 -19.48 1.91 23.54
C ILE A 419 -20.87 1.89 24.16
N ARG A 420 -21.22 2.84 25.04
CA ARG A 420 -22.57 2.92 25.62
C ARG A 420 -23.65 3.01 24.53
N ASN A 421 -23.38 3.77 23.47
CA ASN A 421 -24.31 3.93 22.34
C ASN A 421 -24.36 2.68 21.43
N ASN A 422 -23.32 1.84 21.46
CA ASN A 422 -23.17 0.66 20.60
C ASN A 422 -23.03 -0.64 21.42
N TYR A 423 -23.60 -0.67 22.62
CA TYR A 423 -23.32 -1.72 23.60
C TYR A 423 -23.64 -3.12 23.07
N GLN A 424 -24.76 -3.26 22.36
CA GLN A 424 -25.18 -4.53 21.79
C GLN A 424 -24.15 -5.09 20.80
N ILE A 425 -23.60 -4.24 19.93
CA ILE A 425 -22.58 -4.62 18.94
C ILE A 425 -21.27 -4.97 19.66
N PHE A 426 -20.83 -4.11 20.58
CA PHE A 426 -19.60 -4.32 21.35
C PHE A 426 -19.62 -5.60 22.18
N SER A 427 -20.77 -5.95 22.78
CA SER A 427 -20.92 -7.15 23.60
C SER A 427 -20.79 -8.47 22.83
N ARG A 428 -20.97 -8.44 21.50
CA ARG A 428 -20.84 -9.60 20.61
C ARG A 428 -19.43 -9.79 20.05
N LEU A 429 -18.53 -8.85 20.27
CA LEU A 429 -17.15 -8.98 19.80
C LEU A 429 -16.50 -10.26 20.35
N PRO A 430 -15.76 -10.99 19.51
CA PRO A 430 -15.26 -12.30 19.87
C PRO A 430 -14.19 -12.21 20.96
N SER A 431 -14.22 -13.17 21.89
CA SER A 431 -13.18 -13.36 22.91
C SER A 431 -12.06 -14.30 22.49
N VAL A 432 -12.14 -14.84 21.27
CA VAL A 432 -11.14 -15.74 20.68
C VAL A 432 -10.89 -15.29 19.24
N SER A 433 -9.62 -15.26 18.84
CA SER A 433 -9.20 -14.98 17.46
C SER A 433 -9.19 -16.29 16.65
N LEU A 434 -9.93 -16.33 15.55
CA LEU A 434 -10.01 -17.47 14.62
C LEU A 434 -9.00 -17.31 13.47
N TYR A 435 -8.96 -16.14 12.84
CA TYR A 435 -8.10 -15.84 11.70
C TYR A 435 -6.65 -15.55 12.08
N TYR A 436 -6.39 -14.81 13.16
CA TYR A 436 -5.05 -14.34 13.46
C TYR A 436 -4.02 -15.47 13.60
N PRO A 437 -4.27 -16.56 14.36
CA PRO A 437 -3.28 -17.63 14.49
C PRO A 437 -2.93 -18.27 13.14
N LEU A 438 -3.91 -18.38 12.24
CA LEU A 438 -3.72 -18.91 10.88
C LEU A 438 -2.88 -17.95 10.02
N ILE A 439 -3.17 -16.66 10.09
CA ILE A 439 -2.43 -15.63 9.36
C ILE A 439 -1.00 -15.53 9.88
N GLU A 440 -0.79 -15.51 11.20
CA GLU A 440 0.53 -15.45 11.81
C GLU A 440 1.38 -16.65 11.43
N SER A 441 0.82 -17.87 11.52
CA SER A 441 1.50 -19.09 11.08
C SER A 441 1.88 -19.03 9.60
N CYS A 442 0.94 -18.62 8.74
CA CYS A 442 1.18 -18.48 7.31
C CYS A 442 2.25 -17.42 6.99
N TYR A 443 2.20 -16.26 7.65
CA TYR A 443 3.17 -15.19 7.47
C TYR A 443 4.56 -15.64 7.89
N ASN A 444 4.68 -16.32 9.02
CA ASN A 444 5.97 -16.83 9.44
C ASN A 444 6.59 -17.78 8.39
N ARG A 445 5.75 -18.62 7.76
CA ARG A 445 6.13 -19.48 6.62
C ARG A 445 6.55 -18.67 5.38
N ILE A 446 5.74 -17.71 4.94
CA ILE A 446 6.01 -16.91 3.73
C ILE A 446 7.26 -16.03 3.89
N PHE A 447 7.47 -15.45 5.07
CA PHE A 447 8.49 -14.43 5.29
C PHE A 447 9.84 -14.97 5.78
N TYR A 448 9.84 -16.02 6.60
CA TYR A 448 11.06 -16.48 7.29
C TYR A 448 11.57 -17.85 6.81
N GLU A 449 10.80 -18.63 6.05
CA GLU A 449 11.31 -19.85 5.44
C GLU A 449 12.07 -19.54 4.14
N LYS A 450 13.32 -20.02 4.06
CA LYS A 450 14.27 -19.74 2.95
C LYS A 450 13.88 -20.37 1.62
N THR A 451 12.81 -21.16 1.55
CA THR A 451 12.37 -21.86 0.33
C THR A 451 11.63 -20.95 -0.66
N ASN A 452 11.17 -19.77 -0.23
CA ASN A 452 10.35 -18.85 -1.04
C ASN A 452 11.14 -17.63 -1.55
N ILE A 453 12.43 -17.80 -1.85
CA ILE A 453 13.24 -16.74 -2.46
C ILE A 453 12.73 -16.52 -3.89
N GLY A 454 12.09 -15.37 -4.14
CA GLY A 454 11.61 -14.99 -5.49
C GLY A 454 10.10 -14.74 -5.57
N THR A 455 9.28 -15.27 -4.67
CA THR A 455 7.81 -15.11 -4.76
C THR A 455 7.32 -13.83 -4.08
N CYS A 456 6.33 -13.18 -4.69
CA CYS A 456 5.68 -12.02 -4.11
C CYS A 456 4.99 -12.39 -2.78
N LYS A 457 5.13 -11.55 -1.76
CA LYS A 457 4.63 -11.87 -0.42
C LYS A 457 3.23 -11.28 -0.22
N GLY A 458 2.25 -12.15 0.05
CA GLY A 458 0.87 -11.77 0.27
C GLY A 458 0.04 -12.86 0.97
N PRO A 459 -1.09 -12.51 1.59
CA PRO A 459 -2.00 -13.47 2.23
C PRO A 459 -2.70 -14.41 1.25
N GLU A 460 -2.63 -14.14 -0.06
CA GLU A 460 -3.17 -14.98 -1.12
C GLU A 460 -2.56 -16.39 -1.15
N TYR A 461 -1.39 -16.58 -0.54
CA TYR A 461 -0.73 -17.87 -0.36
C TYR A 461 -1.14 -18.59 0.95
N CYS A 462 -2.03 -18.00 1.74
CA CYS A 462 -2.56 -18.59 2.96
C CYS A 462 -3.85 -19.37 2.65
N ASN A 463 -3.90 -20.62 3.10
CA ASN A 463 -5.13 -21.40 3.06
C ASN A 463 -5.97 -21.08 4.30
N ILE A 464 -6.94 -20.17 4.14
CA ILE A 464 -7.84 -19.75 5.21
C ILE A 464 -9.21 -20.40 4.97
N PRO A 465 -9.70 -21.26 5.88
CA PRO A 465 -10.99 -21.90 5.72
C PRO A 465 -12.14 -20.90 5.94
N PRO A 466 -13.32 -21.17 5.35
CA PRO A 466 -14.53 -20.48 5.74
C PRO A 466 -14.92 -20.85 7.18
N PHE A 467 -15.58 -19.92 7.88
CA PHE A 467 -16.09 -20.14 9.24
C PHE A 467 -17.61 -19.92 9.26
N ILE A 468 -18.37 -21.01 9.12
CA ILE A 468 -19.83 -20.97 9.07
C ILE A 468 -20.39 -20.44 10.39
N GLY A 469 -21.33 -19.49 10.30
CA GLY A 469 -21.93 -18.77 11.43
C GLY A 469 -21.17 -17.51 11.85
N LEU A 470 -19.96 -17.27 11.34
CA LEU A 470 -19.22 -16.04 11.63
C LEU A 470 -19.66 -14.93 10.67
N ARG A 471 -20.30 -13.89 11.23
CA ARG A 471 -20.70 -12.70 10.47
C ARG A 471 -19.49 -11.85 10.10
N CYS A 472 -19.28 -11.66 8.81
CA CYS A 472 -18.24 -10.80 8.29
C CYS A 472 -18.76 -9.87 7.19
N THR A 473 -18.22 -8.66 7.19
CA THR A 473 -18.39 -7.70 6.11
C THR A 473 -17.22 -7.87 5.14
N ASN A 474 -17.52 -8.34 3.93
CA ASN A 474 -16.58 -8.59 2.85
C ASN A 474 -16.75 -7.57 1.73
N VAL A 475 -15.70 -7.37 0.92
CA VAL A 475 -15.80 -6.55 -0.28
C VAL A 475 -16.14 -7.41 -1.49
N ALA A 476 -17.25 -7.09 -2.14
CA ALA A 476 -17.57 -7.52 -3.49
C ALA A 476 -17.14 -6.45 -4.50
N SER A 477 -16.71 -6.89 -5.68
CA SER A 477 -16.28 -5.98 -6.74
C SER A 477 -16.56 -6.50 -8.14
N GLU A 478 -16.85 -5.55 -9.01
CA GLU A 478 -17.04 -5.75 -10.44
C GLU A 478 -15.95 -5.02 -11.23
N PHE A 479 -15.37 -5.73 -12.20
CA PHE A 479 -14.41 -5.17 -13.14
C PHE A 479 -14.91 -5.33 -14.56
N VAL A 480 -14.87 -4.24 -15.33
CA VAL A 480 -15.10 -4.29 -16.77
C VAL A 480 -13.75 -4.35 -17.48
N THR A 481 -13.68 -5.13 -18.56
CA THR A 481 -12.49 -5.26 -19.38
C THR A 481 -12.75 -4.69 -20.76
N TYR A 482 -11.97 -3.68 -21.11
CA TYR A 482 -11.95 -3.12 -22.44
C TYR A 482 -10.80 -3.74 -23.24
N LYS A 483 -11.16 -4.46 -24.30
CA LYS A 483 -10.19 -5.05 -25.23
C LYS A 483 -9.70 -3.96 -26.17
N SER A 484 -8.51 -3.44 -25.89
CA SER A 484 -7.90 -2.45 -26.78
C SER A 484 -7.06 -3.14 -27.87
N TYR A 485 -6.97 -2.50 -29.04
CA TYR A 485 -6.39 -3.10 -30.25
C TYR A 485 -4.85 -3.01 -30.34
N LYS A 486 -4.18 -2.22 -29.49
CA LYS A 486 -2.70 -2.12 -29.45
C LYS A 486 -2.07 -3.00 -28.38
N ASN A 487 -2.53 -4.24 -28.24
CA ASN A 487 -1.95 -5.22 -27.33
C ASN A 487 -1.94 -4.82 -25.83
N VAL A 488 -2.75 -3.85 -25.41
CA VAL A 488 -2.91 -3.51 -23.99
C VAL A 488 -4.36 -3.77 -23.59
N PHE A 489 -4.60 -4.63 -22.63
CA PHE A 489 -5.91 -4.83 -22.04
C PHE A 489 -6.12 -3.84 -20.89
N ILE A 490 -7.32 -3.30 -20.78
CA ILE A 490 -7.62 -2.34 -19.74
C ILE A 490 -8.74 -2.91 -18.89
N HIS A 491 -8.49 -3.03 -17.59
CA HIS A 491 -9.46 -3.46 -16.61
C HIS A 491 -9.76 -2.30 -15.67
N GLN A 492 -11.03 -2.02 -15.43
CA GLN A 492 -11.44 -0.93 -14.57
C GLN A 492 -12.37 -1.45 -13.48
N LEU A 493 -12.09 -1.04 -12.25
CA LEU A 493 -13.01 -1.22 -11.14
C LEU A 493 -14.25 -0.36 -11.37
N VAL A 494 -15.41 -0.98 -11.56
CA VAL A 494 -16.69 -0.29 -11.78
C VAL A 494 -17.44 -0.08 -10.48
N SER A 495 -17.46 -1.11 -9.63
CA SER A 495 -18.10 -1.07 -8.32
C SER A 495 -17.28 -1.85 -7.29
N ALA A 496 -17.30 -1.35 -6.05
CA ALA A 496 -16.75 -2.03 -4.89
C ALA A 496 -17.68 -1.76 -3.70
N GLU A 497 -18.35 -2.79 -3.22
CA GLU A 497 -19.39 -2.70 -2.22
C GLU A 497 -19.12 -3.64 -1.05
N PHE A 498 -19.68 -3.29 0.12
CA PHE A 498 -19.60 -4.12 1.31
C PHE A 498 -20.80 -5.05 1.36
N GLU A 499 -20.54 -6.35 1.45
CA GLU A 499 -21.55 -7.40 1.57
C GLU A 499 -21.36 -8.15 2.89
N GLU A 500 -22.45 -8.39 3.60
CA GLU A 500 -22.42 -9.26 4.77
C GLU A 500 -22.48 -10.74 4.37
N SER A 501 -21.71 -11.56 5.06
CA SER A 501 -21.67 -13.02 4.90
C SER A 501 -21.69 -13.69 6.26
N GLU A 502 -22.37 -14.82 6.36
CA GLU A 502 -22.32 -15.70 7.54
C GLU A 502 -21.31 -16.83 7.40
N ASN A 503 -20.53 -16.87 6.31
CA ASN A 503 -19.51 -17.89 6.06
C ASN A 503 -18.09 -17.42 6.43
N GLY A 504 -18.00 -16.36 7.23
CA GLY A 504 -16.75 -15.75 7.64
C GLY A 504 -16.20 -14.72 6.64
N CYS A 505 -15.05 -14.17 7.01
CA CYS A 505 -14.28 -13.23 6.22
C CYS A 505 -13.51 -13.91 5.09
N THR A 506 -13.46 -13.24 3.94
CA THR A 506 -12.75 -13.68 2.75
C THR A 506 -11.60 -12.76 2.41
N LEU A 507 -10.62 -13.28 1.66
CA LEU A 507 -9.62 -12.45 0.99
C LEU A 507 -10.23 -11.86 -0.28
#